data_AF-A0A4S3LNC0-F1
#
_entry.id   AF-A0A4S3LNC0-F1
#
_cell.length_a   1.000
_cell.length_b   1.000
_cell.length_c   1.000
_cell.angle_alpha   90.00
_cell.angle_beta   90.00
_cell.angle_gamma   90.00
#
_symmetry.space_group_name_H-M   'P 1'
#
loop_
_entity.id
_entity.type
_entity.pdbx_description
1 polymer ?
#
loop_
_entity_poly.entity_id
_entity_poly.type
_entity_poly.pdbx_seq_one_letter_code
_entity_poly.pdbx_strand_id
1 'polypeptide(L)'
;LKLLAAWRLNQARQRDLAVNFVVREENLWQVARYQPGSLGELESLGLSGPEIRYHGRTLLALVEESNALDESELPAPIQNLIDQSGYRKVFKDIKALIQTVSEESGLSVELLASRRQINQLLSSHWQLKTKESQPELISGWRGKLLGERLAEILKDY
;
A
#
# COMPACT_ATOMS: atom_id res chain seq x y z
N LEU A 1 -1.42 5.85 -12.65
CA LEU A 1 -0.46 5.78 -11.52
C LEU A 1 0.70 4.79 -11.73
N LYS A 2 0.47 3.53 -12.17
CA LYS A 2 1.54 2.52 -12.32
C LYS A 2 2.72 3.01 -13.18
N LEU A 3 2.44 3.51 -14.39
CA LEU A 3 3.46 4.05 -15.31
C LEU A 3 4.24 5.22 -14.69
N LEU A 4 3.52 6.21 -14.15
CA LEU A 4 4.09 7.38 -13.46
C LEU A 4 5.02 7.00 -12.30
N ALA A 5 4.59 6.08 -11.43
CA ALA A 5 5.39 5.64 -10.28
C ALA A 5 6.63 4.84 -10.70
N ALA A 6 6.49 3.96 -11.71
CA ALA A 6 7.60 3.21 -12.27
C ALA A 6 8.66 4.14 -12.90
N TRP A 7 8.21 5.11 -13.70
CA TRP A 7 9.06 6.13 -14.27
C TRP A 7 9.79 6.94 -13.19
N ARG A 8 9.06 7.45 -12.17
CA ARG A 8 9.65 8.23 -11.08
C ARG A 8 10.73 7.45 -10.33
N LEU A 9 10.49 6.17 -10.04
CA LEU A 9 11.46 5.31 -9.37
C LEU A 9 12.71 5.09 -10.23
N ASN A 10 12.55 4.90 -11.54
CA ASN A 10 13.68 4.74 -12.45
C ASN A 10 14.50 6.04 -12.55
N GLN A 11 13.85 7.20 -12.63
CA GLN A 11 14.53 8.50 -12.61
C GLN A 11 15.29 8.75 -11.30
N ALA A 12 14.67 8.44 -10.17
CA ALA A 12 15.28 8.55 -8.85
C ALA A 12 16.57 7.73 -8.76
N ARG A 13 16.55 6.48 -9.24
CA ARG A 13 17.73 5.60 -9.27
C ARG A 13 18.82 6.11 -10.23
N GLN A 14 18.44 6.54 -11.44
CA GLN A 14 19.40 7.04 -12.43
C GLN A 14 20.13 8.29 -11.98
N ARG A 15 19.48 9.13 -11.17
CA ARG A 15 20.02 10.41 -10.72
C ARG A 15 20.53 10.39 -9.28
N ASP A 16 20.45 9.25 -8.60
CA ASP A 16 20.76 9.08 -7.18
C ASP A 16 20.03 10.11 -6.29
N LEU A 17 18.71 10.21 -6.48
CA LEU A 17 17.83 11.11 -5.75
C LEU A 17 16.73 10.34 -5.03
N ALA A 18 16.24 10.88 -3.92
CA ALA A 18 14.98 10.42 -3.35
C ALA A 18 13.82 10.72 -4.33
N VAL A 19 12.82 9.84 -4.37
CA VAL A 19 11.70 9.93 -5.34
C VAL A 19 10.96 11.27 -5.29
N ASN A 20 10.83 11.89 -4.11
CA ASN A 20 10.15 13.18 -3.94
C ASN A 20 10.96 14.37 -4.46
N PHE A 21 12.26 14.22 -4.73
CA PHE A 21 13.06 15.23 -5.43
C PHE A 21 12.95 15.14 -6.96
N VAL A 22 12.38 14.06 -7.50
CA VAL A 22 12.04 13.96 -8.92
C VAL A 22 10.71 14.64 -9.17
N VAL A 23 9.65 14.11 -8.55
CA VAL A 23 8.30 14.70 -8.52
C VAL A 23 7.72 14.36 -7.15
N ARG A 24 7.16 15.35 -6.46
CA ARG A 24 6.54 15.13 -5.15
C ARG A 24 5.39 14.11 -5.24
N GLU A 25 5.18 13.36 -4.17
CA GLU A 25 4.20 12.27 -4.16
C GLU A 25 2.78 12.77 -4.41
N GLU A 26 2.40 13.85 -3.74
CA GLU A 26 1.11 14.52 -3.89
C GLU A 26 0.85 14.96 -5.33
N ASN A 27 1.86 15.54 -5.98
CA ASN A 27 1.80 15.99 -7.36
C ASN A 27 1.65 14.81 -8.33
N LEU A 28 2.44 13.75 -8.14
CA LEU A 28 2.34 12.55 -8.96
C LEU A 28 0.96 11.89 -8.85
N TRP A 29 0.38 11.91 -7.64
CA TRP A 29 -0.96 11.41 -7.40
C TRP A 29 -2.04 12.27 -8.07
N GLN A 30 -1.93 13.60 -8.02
CA GLN A 30 -2.84 14.50 -8.72
C GLN A 30 -2.81 14.27 -10.24
N VAL A 31 -1.63 14.14 -10.85
CA VAL A 31 -1.50 13.81 -12.28
C VAL A 31 -2.20 12.49 -12.58
N ALA A 32 -1.99 11.46 -11.75
CA ALA A 32 -2.64 10.17 -11.94
C ALA A 32 -4.17 10.21 -11.78
N ARG A 33 -4.69 11.09 -10.92
CA ARG A 33 -6.12 11.22 -10.62
C ARG A 33 -6.87 12.06 -11.63
N TYR A 34 -6.29 13.19 -12.04
CA TYR A 34 -6.96 14.19 -12.88
C TYR A 34 -6.58 14.10 -14.35
N GLN A 35 -5.57 13.29 -14.71
CA GLN A 35 -5.17 12.99 -16.09
C GLN A 35 -5.03 14.25 -16.97
N PRO A 36 -4.16 15.20 -16.59
CA PRO A 36 -4.02 16.47 -17.30
C PRO A 36 -3.57 16.27 -18.74
N GLY A 37 -4.09 17.09 -19.66
CA GLY A 37 -3.76 17.09 -21.08
C GLY A 37 -2.77 18.18 -21.51
N SER A 38 -2.41 19.10 -20.61
CA SER A 38 -1.56 20.25 -20.94
C SER A 38 -0.62 20.66 -19.80
N LEU A 39 0.43 21.42 -20.13
CA LEU A 39 1.36 21.96 -19.12
C LEU A 39 0.69 22.97 -18.18
N GLY A 40 -0.29 23.74 -18.67
CA GLY A 40 -1.06 24.68 -17.85
C GLY A 40 -1.98 23.96 -16.86
N GLU A 41 -2.51 22.79 -17.22
CA GLU A 41 -3.24 21.94 -16.27
C GLU A 41 -2.31 21.37 -15.19
N LEU A 42 -1.08 20.98 -15.53
CA LEU A 42 -0.09 20.57 -14.52
C LEU A 42 0.19 21.69 -13.50
N GLU A 43 0.33 22.92 -13.96
CA GLU A 43 0.46 24.09 -13.09
C GLU A 43 -0.78 24.29 -12.22
N SER A 44 -1.97 24.19 -12.81
CA SER A 44 -3.26 24.32 -12.10
C SER A 44 -3.45 23.24 -11.03
N LEU A 45 -2.87 22.05 -11.22
CA LEU A 45 -2.86 20.98 -10.22
C LEU A 45 -1.92 21.29 -9.04
N GLY A 46 -0.93 22.16 -9.22
CA GLY A 46 0.01 22.57 -8.17
C GLY A 46 1.44 22.06 -8.36
N LEU A 47 1.78 21.54 -9.55
CA LEU A 47 3.16 21.17 -9.85
C LEU A 47 4.05 22.40 -9.88
N SER A 48 5.24 22.29 -9.31
CA SER A 48 6.19 23.41 -9.29
C SER A 48 6.79 23.66 -10.68
N GLY A 49 7.16 24.91 -10.97
CA GLY A 49 7.80 25.29 -12.23
C GLY A 49 8.99 24.39 -12.64
N PRO A 50 9.90 24.00 -11.71
CA PRO A 50 10.94 23.03 -12.01
C PRO A 50 10.42 21.64 -12.41
N GLU A 51 9.42 21.10 -11.72
CA GLU A 51 8.81 19.80 -12.08
C GLU A 51 8.19 19.85 -13.47
N ILE A 52 7.46 20.93 -13.80
CA ILE A 52 6.86 21.11 -15.12
C ILE A 52 7.94 21.26 -16.20
N ARG A 53 8.96 22.09 -15.95
CA ARG A 53 10.05 22.34 -16.90
C ARG A 53 10.85 21.08 -17.21
N TYR A 54 11.18 20.28 -16.20
CA TYR A 54 12.02 19.09 -16.39
C TYR A 54 11.23 17.84 -16.77
N HIS A 55 9.99 17.72 -16.31
CA HIS A 55 9.25 16.46 -16.38
C HIS A 55 7.84 16.59 -16.96
N GLY A 56 7.31 17.80 -17.15
CA GLY A 56 5.92 18.01 -17.58
C GLY A 56 5.56 17.27 -18.87
N ARG A 57 6.40 17.34 -19.90
CA ARG A 57 6.17 16.61 -21.16
C ARG A 57 6.14 15.09 -20.96
N THR A 58 7.02 14.57 -20.11
CA THR A 58 7.06 13.13 -19.80
C THR A 58 5.83 12.70 -19.01
N LEU A 59 5.39 13.51 -18.05
CA LEU A 59 4.17 13.23 -17.28
C LEU A 59 2.93 13.18 -18.18
N LEU A 60 2.79 14.14 -19.11
CA LEU A 60 1.70 14.15 -20.09
C LEU A 60 1.75 12.93 -21.02
N ALA A 61 2.94 12.59 -21.54
CA ALA A 61 3.10 11.40 -22.38
C ALA A 61 2.72 10.11 -21.65
N LEU A 62 3.06 9.97 -20.37
CA LEU A 62 2.68 8.80 -19.56
C LEU A 62 1.18 8.76 -19.25
N VAL A 63 0.52 9.91 -19.15
CA VAL A 63 -0.95 10.00 -19.02
C VAL A 63 -1.61 9.54 -20.32
N GLU A 64 -1.15 10.07 -21.46
CA GLU A 64 -1.63 9.68 -22.79
C GLU A 64 -1.43 8.18 -23.05
N GLU A 65 -0.23 7.65 -22.77
CA GLU A 65 0.08 6.22 -22.83
C GLU A 65 -0.89 5.41 -21.97
N SER A 66 -1.17 5.85 -20.73
CA SER A 66 -2.09 5.12 -19.85
C SER A 66 -3.54 5.15 -20.31
N ASN A 67 -3.95 6.21 -21.00
CA ASN A 67 -5.31 6.36 -21.53
C ASN A 67 -5.53 5.57 -22.83
N ALA A 68 -4.44 5.20 -23.51
CA ALA A 68 -4.47 4.37 -24.72
C ALA A 68 -4.45 2.85 -24.43
N LEU A 69 -4.25 2.44 -23.17
CA LEU A 69 -4.26 1.02 -22.78
C LEU A 69 -5.66 0.43 -22.91
N ASP A 70 -5.73 -0.81 -23.38
CA ASP A 70 -6.98 -1.57 -23.41
C ASP A 70 -7.46 -1.86 -21.98
N GLU A 71 -8.78 -1.95 -21.80
CA GLU A 71 -9.37 -2.24 -20.48
C GLU A 71 -8.84 -3.55 -19.87
N SER A 72 -8.46 -4.52 -20.72
CA SER A 72 -7.88 -5.80 -20.29
C SER A 72 -6.47 -5.68 -19.69
N GLU A 73 -5.75 -4.61 -20.01
CA GLU A 73 -4.40 -4.33 -19.47
C GLU A 73 -4.45 -3.48 -18.20
N LEU A 74 -5.62 -2.90 -17.89
CA LEU A 74 -5.79 -2.10 -16.69
C LEU A 74 -5.67 -2.95 -15.43
N PRO A 75 -5.00 -2.44 -14.38
CA PRO A 75 -4.90 -3.16 -13.13
C PRO A 75 -6.25 -3.24 -12.43
N ALA A 76 -6.49 -4.37 -11.76
CA ALA A 76 -7.62 -4.51 -10.86
C ALA A 76 -7.60 -3.39 -9.78
N PRO A 77 -8.78 -2.89 -9.38
CA PRO A 77 -8.88 -1.87 -8.33
C PRO A 77 -8.33 -2.42 -7.01
N ILE A 78 -7.68 -1.54 -6.25
CA ILE A 78 -7.14 -1.89 -4.94
C ILE A 78 -8.30 -1.99 -3.95
N GLN A 79 -8.44 -3.14 -3.30
CA GLN A 79 -9.39 -3.32 -2.21
C GLN A 79 -8.77 -2.84 -0.89
N ASN A 80 -9.47 -1.94 -0.21
CA ASN A 80 -9.04 -1.41 1.08
C ASN A 80 -9.38 -2.40 2.20
N LEU A 81 -8.37 -2.72 3.02
CA LEU A 81 -8.53 -3.62 4.16
C LEU A 81 -9.57 -3.11 5.18
N ILE A 82 -9.61 -1.80 5.43
CA ILE A 82 -10.45 -1.19 6.47
C ILE A 82 -11.94 -1.25 6.08
N ASP A 83 -12.22 -1.35 4.79
CA ASP A 83 -13.57 -1.40 4.23
C ASP A 83 -14.15 -2.82 4.26
N GLN A 84 -13.35 -3.83 4.63
CA GLN A 84 -13.82 -5.21 4.76
C GLN A 84 -14.81 -5.37 5.91
N SER A 85 -15.86 -6.15 5.66
CA SER A 85 -16.87 -6.47 6.67
C SER A 85 -16.21 -7.16 7.87
N GLY A 86 -16.46 -6.64 9.07
CA GLY A 86 -15.91 -7.21 10.30
C GLY A 86 -14.50 -6.74 10.67
N TYR A 87 -13.81 -5.93 9.83
CA TYR A 87 -12.44 -5.45 10.11
C TYR A 87 -12.25 -4.89 11.52
N ARG A 88 -13.12 -3.98 11.96
CA ARG A 88 -13.00 -3.36 13.30
C ARG A 88 -13.14 -4.38 14.43
N LYS A 89 -13.99 -5.39 14.25
CA LYS A 89 -14.29 -6.41 15.25
C LYS A 89 -13.12 -7.40 15.34
N VAL A 90 -12.72 -8.01 14.22
CA VAL A 90 -11.58 -8.94 14.18
C VAL A 90 -10.28 -8.29 14.63
N PHE A 91 -10.04 -7.01 14.27
CA PHE A 91 -8.85 -6.29 14.74
C PHE A 91 -8.84 -6.12 16.27
N LYS A 92 -10.01 -5.87 16.88
CA LYS A 92 -10.14 -5.78 18.34
C LYS A 92 -9.93 -7.14 19.00
N ASP A 93 -10.50 -8.20 18.44
CA ASP A 93 -10.38 -9.56 18.98
C ASP A 93 -8.93 -10.05 18.93
N ILE A 94 -8.23 -9.82 17.82
CA ILE A 94 -6.80 -10.11 17.71
C ILE A 94 -5.98 -9.33 18.75
N LYS A 95 -6.27 -8.04 18.96
CA LYS A 95 -5.59 -7.26 20.00
C LYS A 95 -5.84 -7.78 21.41
N ALA A 96 -7.05 -8.25 21.71
CA ALA A 96 -7.36 -8.87 22.99
C ALA A 96 -6.56 -10.17 23.19
N LEU A 97 -6.48 -11.02 22.16
CA LEU A 97 -5.64 -12.22 22.19
C LEU A 97 -4.16 -11.90 22.44
N ILE A 98 -3.61 -10.90 21.76
CA ILE A 98 -2.20 -10.50 21.94
C ILE A 98 -1.94 -10.04 23.38
N GLN A 99 -2.90 -9.33 24.01
CA GLN A 99 -2.80 -8.94 25.41
C GLN A 99 -2.73 -10.15 26.34
N THR A 100 -3.60 -11.14 26.14
CA THR A 100 -3.57 -12.39 26.91
C THR A 100 -2.24 -13.14 26.74
N VAL A 101 -1.74 -13.27 25.51
CA VAL A 101 -0.47 -13.95 25.24
C VAL A 101 0.73 -13.17 25.79
N SER A 102 0.64 -11.84 25.87
CA SER A 102 1.64 -11.00 26.53
C SER A 102 1.75 -11.33 28.01
N GLU A 103 0.62 -11.47 28.69
CA GLU A 103 0.55 -11.83 30.12
C GLU A 103 1.05 -13.27 30.36
N GLU A 104 0.70 -14.21 29.48
CA GLU A 104 1.12 -15.62 29.59
C GLU A 104 2.63 -15.81 29.33
N SER A 105 3.21 -15.10 28.35
CA SER A 105 4.60 -15.28 27.92
C SER A 105 5.61 -14.33 28.56
N GLY A 106 5.15 -13.24 29.18
CA GLY A 106 5.98 -12.15 29.67
C GLY A 106 6.59 -11.26 28.57
N LEU A 107 6.24 -11.50 27.29
CA LEU A 107 6.69 -10.68 26.17
C LEU A 107 5.80 -9.44 26.01
N SER A 108 6.36 -8.31 25.60
CA SER A 108 5.57 -7.10 25.36
C SER A 108 4.62 -7.25 24.16
N VAL A 109 3.44 -6.64 24.27
CA VAL A 109 2.44 -6.57 23.18
C VAL A 109 3.04 -6.03 21.88
N GLU A 110 3.88 -4.99 21.97
CA GLU A 110 4.54 -4.38 20.81
C GLU A 110 5.50 -5.34 20.09
N LEU A 111 6.19 -6.20 20.85
CA LEU A 111 7.07 -7.22 20.30
C LEU A 111 6.28 -8.37 19.65
N LEU A 112 5.17 -8.76 20.28
CA LEU A 112 4.30 -9.82 19.78
C LEU A 112 3.67 -9.43 18.45
N ALA A 113 3.06 -8.24 18.38
CA ALA A 113 2.37 -7.81 17.17
C ALA A 113 2.21 -6.29 17.07
N SER A 114 2.63 -5.75 15.93
CA SER A 114 2.32 -4.40 15.48
C SER A 114 1.02 -4.36 14.68
N ARG A 115 0.41 -3.17 14.54
CA ARG A 115 -0.73 -2.94 13.63
C ARG A 115 -0.44 -3.39 12.20
N ARG A 116 0.80 -3.20 11.71
CA ARG A 116 1.23 -3.65 10.38
C ARG A 116 1.09 -5.17 10.24
N GLN A 117 1.53 -5.92 11.24
CA GLN A 117 1.51 -7.38 11.23
C GLN A 117 0.08 -7.94 11.34
N ILE A 118 -0.78 -7.32 12.16
CA ILE A 118 -2.22 -7.67 12.20
C ILE A 118 -2.85 -7.42 10.82
N ASN A 119 -2.60 -6.26 10.23
CA ASN A 119 -3.14 -5.93 8.91
C ASN A 119 -2.58 -6.82 7.80
N GLN A 120 -1.34 -7.30 7.92
CA GLN A 120 -0.76 -8.29 7.00
C GLN A 120 -1.52 -9.62 7.09
N LEU A 121 -1.80 -10.11 8.29
CA LEU A 121 -2.59 -11.32 8.51
C LEU A 121 -4.00 -11.19 7.91
N LEU A 122 -4.71 -10.10 8.22
CA LEU A 122 -6.06 -9.88 7.70
C LEU A 122 -6.09 -9.68 6.17
N SER A 123 -5.08 -9.01 5.61
CA SER A 123 -4.95 -8.89 4.15
C SER A 123 -4.75 -10.26 3.49
N SER A 124 -4.05 -11.18 4.14
CA SER A 124 -3.88 -12.55 3.66
C SER A 124 -5.16 -13.38 3.81
N HIS A 125 -5.88 -13.23 4.92
CA HIS A 125 -7.14 -13.93 5.20
C HIS A 125 -8.19 -13.64 4.13
N TRP A 126 -8.39 -12.35 3.82
CA TRP A 126 -9.32 -11.92 2.76
C TRP A 126 -8.71 -11.85 1.35
N GLN A 127 -7.50 -12.38 1.16
CA GLN A 127 -6.85 -12.48 -0.17
C GLN A 127 -6.76 -11.14 -0.93
N LEU A 128 -6.58 -10.03 -0.21
CA LEU A 128 -6.58 -8.68 -0.78
C LEU A 128 -5.31 -8.33 -1.58
N LYS A 129 -4.26 -9.14 -1.43
CA LYS A 129 -2.97 -8.94 -2.08
C LYS A 129 -2.50 -10.23 -2.72
N THR A 130 -1.99 -10.12 -3.93
CA THR A 130 -1.45 -11.23 -4.74
C THR A 130 -0.08 -11.73 -4.29
N LYS A 131 0.60 -11.09 -3.33
CA LYS A 131 1.93 -11.53 -2.88
C LYS A 131 1.85 -12.51 -1.71
N GLU A 132 2.20 -13.75 -2.01
CA GLU A 132 2.22 -14.94 -1.17
C GLU A 132 3.41 -14.99 -0.19
N SER A 133 3.49 -14.06 0.76
CA SER A 133 4.34 -14.29 1.94
C SER A 133 3.45 -14.65 3.11
N GLN A 134 3.72 -15.79 3.76
CA GLN A 134 3.00 -16.19 4.97
C GLN A 134 3.06 -15.06 6.01
N PRO A 135 1.93 -14.66 6.63
CA PRO A 135 1.92 -13.58 7.60
C PRO A 135 2.85 -13.85 8.78
N GLU A 136 3.55 -12.81 9.25
CA GLU A 136 4.55 -12.94 10.30
C GLU A 136 3.97 -13.46 11.62
N LEU A 137 2.69 -13.16 11.92
CA LEU A 137 2.02 -13.57 13.16
C LEU A 137 1.76 -15.08 13.26
N ILE A 138 1.65 -15.74 12.12
CA ILE A 138 1.41 -17.19 12.04
C ILE A 138 2.65 -17.96 11.57
N SER A 139 3.82 -17.30 11.58
CA SER A 139 5.09 -17.84 11.11
C SER A 139 6.15 -17.82 12.22
N GLY A 140 7.13 -18.72 12.14
CA GLY A 140 8.27 -18.75 13.06
C GLY A 140 7.87 -18.86 14.54
N TRP A 141 8.57 -18.14 15.42
CA TRP A 141 8.31 -18.18 16.86
C TRP A 141 6.96 -17.54 17.25
N ARG A 142 6.49 -16.53 16.51
CA ARG A 142 5.18 -15.92 16.73
C ARG A 142 4.06 -16.91 16.42
N GLY A 143 4.19 -17.65 15.33
CA GLY A 143 3.24 -18.70 14.96
C GLY A 143 3.11 -19.78 16.03
N LYS A 144 4.18 -20.13 16.75
CA LYS A 144 4.13 -21.08 17.87
C LYS A 144 3.32 -20.57 19.07
N LEU A 145 3.25 -19.25 19.27
CA LEU A 145 2.53 -18.63 20.38
C LEU A 145 1.10 -18.21 20.01
N LEU A 146 0.91 -17.74 18.77
CA LEU A 146 -0.31 -17.06 18.34
C LEU A 146 -1.07 -17.84 17.25
N GLY A 147 -0.40 -18.73 16.51
CA GLY A 147 -0.91 -19.25 15.24
C GLY A 147 -2.25 -19.97 15.34
N GLU A 148 -2.37 -20.94 16.26
CA GLU A 148 -3.58 -21.72 16.45
C GLU A 148 -4.74 -20.85 16.95
N ARG A 149 -4.50 -20.05 18.00
CA ARG A 149 -5.52 -19.12 18.56
C ARG A 149 -5.96 -18.06 17.55
N LEU A 150 -5.06 -17.55 16.71
CA LEU A 150 -5.41 -16.64 15.62
C LEU A 150 -6.25 -17.33 14.56
N ALA A 151 -5.92 -18.58 14.19
CA ALA A 151 -6.70 -19.36 13.24
C ALA A 151 -8.13 -19.63 13.75
N GLU A 152 -8.32 -19.81 15.06
CA GLU A 152 -9.65 -19.92 15.66
C GLU A 152 -10.44 -18.61 15.54
N ILE A 153 -9.86 -17.47 15.91
CA ILE A 153 -10.52 -16.15 15.76
C ILE A 153 -10.91 -15.91 14.30
N LEU A 154 -10.05 -16.24 13.35
CA LEU A 154 -10.29 -15.99 11.92
C LEU A 154 -11.41 -16.85 11.32
N LYS A 155 -11.83 -17.96 11.94
CA LYS A 155 -12.96 -18.76 11.44
C LYS A 155 -14.30 -18.03 11.53
N ASP A 156 -14.39 -17.04 12.41
CA ASP A 156 -15.60 -16.25 12.64
C ASP A 156 -15.73 -15.06 11.66
N TYR A 157 -14.79 -14.89 10.70
CA TYR A 157 -14.66 -13.73 9.80
C TYR A 157 -14.24 -14.08 8.38
#